data_AF-A0A060SGZ4-F1
#
_entry.id   AF-A0A060SGZ4-F1
#
_cell.length_a   1.000
_cell.length_b   1.000
_cell.length_c   1.000
_cell.angle_alpha   90.00
_cell.angle_beta   90.00
_cell.angle_gamma   90.00
#
_symmetry.space_group_name_H-M   'P 1'
#
loop_
_entity.id
_entity.type
_entity.pdbx_description
1 polymer ?
#
loop_
_entity_poly.entity_id
_entity_poly.type
_entity_poly.pdbx_seq_one_letter_code
_entity_poly.pdbx_strand_id
1 'polypeptide(L)'
;MGTAWHSSLSYPWEHGLYVGGIETVKVNIMLRIYSNKWHVYAGLAILNPSARVQIDQFARSTTEIFKLMLAGDAAGLRARIYHARRIVFGDYLDPSSGSARTPILLSEDLLDRFSLGKKPSDAASPNSRQASPPNSHLSLLAMVDCWARLGIKPFEHLDLAATPIFRLWIGVAEYLFRSEARLDAALHAALYETAHRSDDLEFVVAARGWSQCISFGNFELYKERFMHTAAFFESRFEEATKVGSAMIQALMDSSTDMDTKAD
;
A
#
# COMPACT_ATOMS: atom_id res chain seq x y z
N MET A 1 -6.83 4.03 3.68
CA MET A 1 -5.88 4.26 4.80
C MET A 1 -6.14 5.62 5.42
N GLY A 2 -5.94 6.76 4.74
CA GLY A 2 -6.16 8.09 5.36
C GLY A 2 -7.55 8.26 6.02
N THR A 3 -8.64 7.89 5.34
CA THR A 3 -9.99 7.94 5.94
C THR A 3 -10.15 7.00 7.12
N ALA A 4 -9.46 5.86 7.15
CA ALA A 4 -9.51 4.92 8.27
C ALA A 4 -8.82 5.53 9.50
N TRP A 5 -7.61 6.05 9.35
CA TRP A 5 -6.86 6.70 10.43
C TRP A 5 -7.53 7.98 10.92
N HIS A 6 -8.16 8.75 10.03
CA HIS A 6 -9.01 9.88 10.41
C HIS A 6 -10.22 9.41 11.24
N SER A 7 -10.88 8.32 10.85
CA SER A 7 -12.02 7.77 11.61
C SER A 7 -11.58 7.24 13.00
N SER A 8 -10.36 6.72 13.09
CA SER A 8 -9.70 6.34 14.35
C SER A 8 -9.14 7.53 15.15
N LEU A 9 -9.18 8.76 14.60
CA LEU A 9 -8.60 9.98 15.18
C LEU A 9 -7.14 9.81 15.65
N SER A 10 -6.36 9.03 14.91
CA SER A 10 -5.00 8.67 15.30
C SER A 10 -3.99 8.85 14.16
N TYR A 11 -2.73 9.07 14.55
CA TYR A 11 -1.57 9.00 13.66
C TYR A 11 -0.81 7.70 13.98
N PRO A 12 -1.04 6.61 13.25
CA PRO A 12 -0.55 5.28 13.65
C PRO A 12 0.97 5.16 13.71
N TRP A 13 1.69 5.97 12.93
CA TRP A 13 3.15 6.04 12.94
C TRP A 13 3.72 6.73 14.19
N GLU A 14 2.92 7.54 14.90
CA GLU A 14 3.32 8.13 16.20
C GLU A 14 3.22 7.10 17.34
N HIS A 15 2.47 6.01 17.12
CA HIS A 15 2.21 4.95 18.10
C HIS A 15 2.99 3.66 17.83
N GLY A 16 3.93 3.67 16.88
CA GLY A 16 4.77 2.52 16.56
C GLY A 16 4.11 1.42 15.69
N LEU A 17 2.87 1.62 15.21
CA LEU A 17 2.15 0.61 14.42
C LEU A 17 2.51 0.63 12.93
N TYR A 18 2.90 1.79 12.40
CA TYR A 18 3.17 2.03 10.98
C TYR A 18 4.56 2.67 10.80
N VAL A 19 5.58 1.98 11.30
CA VAL A 19 6.98 2.44 11.28
C VAL A 19 7.82 1.43 10.51
N GLY A 20 8.56 1.92 9.52
CA GLY A 20 9.51 1.14 8.73
C GLY A 20 8.94 0.48 7.47
N GLY A 21 9.82 0.19 6.53
CA GLY A 21 9.60 -0.59 5.31
C GLY A 21 8.36 -0.17 4.53
N ILE A 22 7.47 -1.14 4.33
CA ILE A 22 6.20 -0.99 3.62
C ILE A 22 5.32 0.10 4.25
N GLU A 23 5.33 0.23 5.58
CA GLU A 23 4.43 1.16 6.27
C GLU A 23 4.81 2.61 6.04
N THR A 24 6.11 2.92 6.04
CA THR A 24 6.63 4.24 5.66
C THR A 24 6.11 4.67 4.29
N VAL A 25 6.13 3.77 3.31
CA VAL A 25 5.67 4.05 1.95
C VAL A 25 4.17 4.36 1.93
N LYS A 26 3.36 3.54 2.62
CA LYS A 26 1.91 3.75 2.72
C LYS A 26 1.54 5.09 3.34
N VAL A 27 2.23 5.48 4.42
CA VAL A 27 2.01 6.77 5.10
C VAL A 27 2.38 7.93 4.18
N ASN A 28 3.56 7.90 3.55
CA ASN A 28 4.03 8.95 2.65
C ASN A 28 3.09 9.14 1.45
N ILE A 29 2.64 8.05 0.83
CA ILE A 29 1.68 8.09 -0.28
C ILE A 29 0.35 8.70 0.18
N MET A 30 -0.15 8.29 1.34
CA MET A 30 -1.40 8.80 1.89
C MET A 30 -1.32 10.32 2.08
N LEU A 31 -0.27 10.81 2.76
CA LEU A 31 -0.07 12.24 3.00
C LEU A 31 0.08 13.02 1.69
N ARG A 32 0.81 12.46 0.72
CA ARG A 32 0.95 13.06 -0.61
C ARG A 32 -0.37 13.16 -1.35
N ILE A 33 -1.26 12.17 -1.24
CA ILE A 33 -2.58 12.24 -1.87
C ILE A 33 -3.38 13.39 -1.25
N TYR A 34 -3.48 13.44 0.08
CA TYR A 34 -4.29 14.45 0.77
C TYR A 34 -3.72 15.86 0.75
N SER A 35 -2.41 16.03 0.53
CA SER A 35 -1.79 17.35 0.32
C SER A 35 -2.01 17.92 -1.09
N ASN A 36 -2.54 17.12 -2.02
CA ASN A 36 -2.81 17.54 -3.40
C ASN A 36 -4.29 17.91 -3.61
N LYS A 37 -4.57 18.53 -4.77
CA LYS A 37 -5.91 19.03 -5.10
C LYS A 37 -6.88 17.88 -5.35
N TRP A 38 -7.96 17.82 -4.57
CA TRP A 38 -9.00 16.77 -4.63
C TRP A 38 -9.54 16.53 -6.05
N HIS A 39 -9.72 17.60 -6.84
CA HIS A 39 -10.34 17.53 -8.16
C HIS A 39 -9.51 16.75 -9.19
N VAL A 40 -8.19 16.65 -8.99
CA VAL A 40 -7.32 15.81 -9.83
C VAL A 40 -7.70 14.34 -9.66
N TYR A 41 -7.82 13.90 -8.40
CA TYR A 41 -8.20 12.53 -8.07
C TYR A 41 -9.66 12.24 -8.39
N ALA A 42 -10.57 13.20 -8.15
CA ALA A 42 -11.97 13.07 -8.54
C ALA A 42 -12.12 12.89 -10.06
N GLY A 43 -11.40 13.69 -10.86
CA GLY A 43 -11.38 13.56 -12.31
C GLY A 43 -10.92 12.18 -12.75
N LEU A 44 -9.80 11.69 -12.19
CA LEU A 44 -9.27 10.36 -12.51
C LEU A 44 -10.20 9.22 -12.11
N ALA A 45 -10.90 9.34 -10.98
CA ALA A 45 -11.75 8.27 -10.46
C ALA A 45 -13.15 8.26 -11.06
N ILE A 46 -13.79 9.43 -11.19
CA ILE A 46 -15.18 9.56 -11.64
C ILE A 46 -15.27 9.49 -13.16
N LEU A 47 -14.38 10.15 -13.88
CA LEU A 47 -14.47 10.27 -15.35
C LEU A 47 -13.91 9.04 -16.09
N ASN A 48 -13.12 8.20 -15.43
CA ASN A 48 -12.57 6.98 -16.00
C ASN A 48 -13.48 5.76 -15.68
N PRO A 49 -14.19 5.17 -16.67
CA PRO A 49 -15.05 4.01 -16.44
C PRO A 49 -14.28 2.81 -15.88
N SER A 50 -13.04 2.59 -16.32
CA SER A 50 -12.18 1.50 -15.85
C SER A 50 -11.80 1.68 -14.38
N ALA A 51 -11.62 2.92 -13.92
CA ALA A 51 -11.31 3.20 -12.52
C ALA A 51 -12.46 2.78 -11.60
N ARG A 52 -13.72 2.98 -12.01
CA ARG A 52 -14.88 2.55 -11.21
C ARG A 52 -14.91 1.04 -10.99
N VAL A 53 -14.65 0.26 -12.04
CA VAL A 53 -14.58 -1.21 -11.95
C VAL A 53 -13.43 -1.66 -11.06
N GLN A 54 -12.25 -1.05 -11.20
CA GLN A 54 -11.08 -1.37 -10.38
C GLN A 54 -11.29 -1.04 -8.90
N ILE A 55 -11.90 0.10 -8.60
CA ILE A 55 -12.14 0.54 -7.23
C ILE A 55 -13.25 -0.29 -6.56
N ASP A 56 -14.31 -0.65 -7.30
CA ASP A 56 -15.33 -1.59 -6.82
C ASP A 56 -14.71 -2.96 -6.49
N GLN A 57 -13.93 -3.52 -7.43
CA GLN A 57 -13.28 -4.80 -7.21
C GLN A 57 -12.27 -4.73 -6.05
N PHE A 58 -11.52 -3.64 -5.90
CA PHE A 58 -10.61 -3.45 -4.76
C PHE A 58 -11.36 -3.43 -3.43
N ALA A 59 -12.49 -2.73 -3.34
CA ALA A 59 -13.33 -2.72 -2.15
C ALA A 59 -13.90 -4.11 -1.83
N ARG A 60 -14.31 -4.87 -2.85
CA ARG A 60 -14.76 -6.27 -2.72
C ARG A 60 -13.64 -7.18 -2.24
N SER A 61 -12.47 -7.14 -2.87
CA SER A 61 -11.28 -7.90 -2.47
C SER A 61 -10.90 -7.62 -1.02
N THR A 62 -10.87 -6.34 -0.62
CA THR A 62 -10.61 -5.92 0.77
C THR A 62 -11.61 -6.55 1.74
N THR A 63 -12.90 -6.46 1.41
CA THR A 63 -13.99 -7.00 2.25
C THR A 63 -13.93 -8.53 2.37
N GLU A 64 -13.71 -9.24 1.26
CA GLU A 64 -13.69 -10.70 1.25
C GLU A 64 -12.45 -11.27 1.96
N ILE A 65 -11.28 -10.66 1.79
CA ILE A 65 -10.06 -11.05 2.51
C ILE A 65 -10.25 -10.83 4.02
N PHE A 66 -10.79 -9.67 4.42
CA PHE A 66 -11.04 -9.39 5.84
C PHE A 66 -12.05 -10.37 6.46
N LYS A 67 -13.06 -10.81 5.69
CA LYS A 67 -13.98 -11.86 6.16
C LYS A 67 -13.27 -13.18 6.43
N LEU A 68 -12.29 -13.58 5.61
CA LEU A 68 -11.48 -14.78 5.86
C LEU A 68 -10.63 -14.61 7.12
N MET A 69 -10.07 -13.41 7.34
CA MET A 69 -9.32 -13.07 8.56
C MET A 69 -10.18 -13.17 9.82
N LEU A 70 -11.44 -12.72 9.77
CA LEU A 70 -12.39 -12.82 10.88
C LEU A 70 -12.85 -14.26 11.14
N ALA A 71 -13.02 -15.05 10.08
CA ALA A 71 -13.40 -16.45 10.20
C ALA A 71 -12.27 -17.36 10.70
N GLY A 72 -11.02 -16.86 10.75
CA GLY A 72 -9.84 -17.69 11.03
C GLY A 72 -9.56 -18.72 9.94
N ASP A 73 -10.04 -18.51 8.71
CA ASP A 73 -9.90 -19.45 7.60
C ASP A 73 -8.50 -19.36 6.98
N ALA A 74 -7.54 -19.99 7.64
CA ALA A 74 -6.14 -19.98 7.22
C ALA A 74 -5.94 -20.61 5.83
N ALA A 75 -6.64 -21.70 5.53
CA ALA A 75 -6.51 -22.41 4.27
C ALA A 75 -7.10 -21.60 3.11
N GLY A 76 -8.30 -21.05 3.27
CA GLY A 76 -8.96 -20.22 2.26
C GLY A 76 -8.22 -18.92 2.02
N LEU A 77 -7.72 -18.27 3.09
CA LEU A 77 -6.90 -17.06 2.96
C LEU A 77 -5.61 -17.35 2.19
N ARG A 78 -4.86 -18.39 2.58
CA ARG A 78 -3.62 -18.77 1.87
C ARG A 78 -3.89 -19.10 0.41
N ALA A 79 -4.87 -19.96 0.13
CA ALA A 79 -5.19 -20.37 -1.24
C ALA A 79 -5.54 -19.17 -2.13
N ARG A 80 -6.36 -18.24 -1.63
CA ARG A 80 -6.75 -17.03 -2.35
C ARG A 80 -5.56 -16.14 -2.68
N ILE A 81 -4.73 -15.84 -1.69
CA ILE A 81 -3.60 -14.91 -1.86
C ILE A 81 -2.50 -15.51 -2.72
N TYR A 82 -2.18 -16.80 -2.56
CA TYR A 82 -1.20 -17.48 -3.42
C TYR A 82 -1.70 -17.68 -4.86
N HIS A 83 -3.02 -17.83 -5.06
CA HIS A 83 -3.59 -17.79 -6.40
C HIS A 83 -3.38 -16.43 -7.06
N ALA A 84 -3.63 -15.33 -6.34
CA ALA A 84 -3.37 -13.98 -6.84
C ALA A 84 -1.88 -13.74 -7.11
N ARG A 85 -0.98 -14.21 -6.22
CA ARG A 85 0.47 -14.19 -6.41
C ARG A 85 0.88 -14.81 -7.74
N ARG A 86 0.38 -16.02 -8.04
CA ARG A 86 0.71 -16.72 -9.29
C ARG A 86 0.24 -15.98 -10.53
N ILE A 87 -0.98 -15.42 -10.51
CA ILE A 87 -1.52 -14.68 -11.66
C ILE A 87 -0.71 -13.40 -11.95
N VAL A 88 -0.36 -12.66 -10.89
CA VAL A 88 0.25 -11.32 -11.03
C VAL A 88 1.77 -11.39 -11.19
N PHE A 89 2.42 -12.28 -10.44
CA PHE A 89 3.88 -12.35 -10.33
C PHE A 89 4.48 -13.65 -10.88
N GLY A 90 3.68 -14.64 -11.26
CA GLY A 90 4.15 -15.98 -11.63
C GLY A 90 5.23 -15.97 -12.70
N ASP A 91 4.98 -15.29 -13.82
CA ASP A 91 5.95 -15.19 -14.91
C ASP A 91 7.23 -14.48 -14.44
N TYR A 92 7.13 -13.39 -13.69
CA TYR A 92 8.28 -12.58 -13.26
C TYR A 92 9.15 -13.23 -12.18
N LEU A 93 8.60 -14.18 -11.42
CA LEU A 93 9.29 -14.87 -10.33
C LEU A 93 9.94 -16.19 -10.78
N ASP A 94 9.58 -16.71 -11.95
CA ASP A 94 10.17 -17.92 -12.51
C ASP A 94 11.46 -17.56 -13.27
N PRO A 95 12.65 -18.00 -12.81
CA PRO A 95 13.92 -17.74 -13.50
C PRO A 95 13.99 -18.38 -14.89
N SER A 96 13.14 -19.37 -15.17
CA SER A 96 13.05 -20.02 -16.48
C SER A 96 12.12 -19.29 -17.44
N SER A 97 11.33 -18.33 -16.95
CA SER A 97 10.59 -17.44 -17.84
C SER A 97 11.57 -16.42 -18.43
N GLY A 98 11.43 -16.13 -19.72
CA GLY A 98 12.14 -15.01 -20.37
C GLY A 98 11.70 -13.63 -19.88
N SER A 99 10.92 -13.55 -18.79
CA SER A 99 10.33 -12.34 -18.22
C SER A 99 10.81 -12.05 -16.80
N ALA A 100 11.85 -12.74 -16.32
CA ALA A 100 12.46 -12.44 -15.02
C ALA A 100 12.93 -10.97 -14.96
N ARG A 101 12.54 -10.23 -13.92
CA ARG A 101 12.90 -8.81 -13.74
C ARG A 101 13.67 -8.56 -12.45
N THR A 102 14.57 -7.56 -12.53
CA THR A 102 15.20 -6.96 -11.35
C THR A 102 14.12 -6.33 -10.46
N PRO A 103 14.08 -6.65 -9.15
CA PRO A 103 13.07 -6.12 -8.26
C PRO A 103 13.10 -4.59 -8.18
N ILE A 104 11.92 -3.97 -8.10
CA ILE A 104 11.79 -2.51 -8.05
C ILE A 104 12.33 -1.92 -6.74
N LEU A 105 12.12 -2.62 -5.63
CA LEU A 105 12.61 -2.22 -4.30
C LEU A 105 13.60 -3.25 -3.81
N LEU A 106 14.88 -2.85 -3.74
CA LEU A 106 16.00 -3.73 -3.42
C LEU A 106 16.31 -3.83 -1.93
N SER A 107 15.97 -2.83 -1.11
CA SER A 107 16.23 -2.89 0.34
C SER A 107 15.21 -2.11 1.19
N GLU A 108 14.76 -2.74 2.28
CA GLU A 108 14.01 -2.09 3.36
C GLU A 108 14.83 -0.95 4.00
N ASP A 109 16.15 -1.10 4.07
CA ASP A 109 17.07 -0.10 4.60
C ASP A 109 17.00 1.26 3.88
N LEU A 110 16.61 1.26 2.60
CA LEU A 110 16.37 2.50 1.86
C LEU A 110 15.04 3.15 2.31
N LEU A 111 13.99 2.36 2.50
CA LEU A 111 12.66 2.83 2.90
C LEU A 111 12.64 3.28 4.36
N ASP A 112 13.39 2.62 5.23
CA ASP A 112 13.49 2.94 6.66
C ASP A 112 14.11 4.31 6.94
N ARG A 113 14.88 4.87 6.00
CA ARG A 113 15.45 6.23 6.09
C ARG A 113 14.37 7.31 6.04
N PHE A 114 13.20 7.01 5.52
CA PHE A 114 12.11 7.96 5.29
C PHE A 114 10.92 7.77 6.24
N SER A 115 11.10 6.98 7.30
CA SER A 115 10.05 6.77 8.32
C SER A 115 9.77 8.06 9.09
N LEU A 116 8.49 8.41 9.24
CA LEU A 116 8.03 9.60 9.97
C LEU A 116 7.95 9.38 11.49
N GLY A 117 8.08 8.12 11.95
CA GLY A 117 8.14 7.80 13.38
C GLY A 117 9.53 8.08 13.95
N LYS A 118 9.60 8.62 15.18
CA LYS A 118 10.87 8.72 15.91
C LYS A 118 11.48 7.33 16.06
N LYS A 119 12.67 7.10 15.50
CA LYS A 119 13.50 5.97 15.94
C LYS A 119 13.70 6.13 17.46
N PRO A 120 13.46 5.10 18.28
CA PRO A 120 13.88 5.16 19.68
C PRO A 120 15.37 5.51 19.68
N SER A 121 15.73 6.51 20.48
CA SER A 121 17.08 7.06 20.54
C SER A 121 18.13 5.95 20.66
N ASP A 122 19.31 6.17 20.04
CA ASP A 122 20.49 5.29 20.05
C ASP A 122 21.06 4.96 21.45
N ALA A 123 20.33 5.28 22.53
CA ALA A 123 20.63 4.90 23.91
C ALA A 123 19.93 3.59 24.33
N ALA A 124 19.06 3.02 23.50
CA ALA A 124 18.39 1.75 23.79
C ALA A 124 19.20 0.60 23.19
N SER A 125 19.67 -0.32 24.03
CA SER A 125 20.45 -1.52 23.68
C SER A 125 19.95 -2.19 22.39
N PRO A 126 20.82 -2.83 21.58
CA PRO A 126 20.46 -3.47 20.30
C PRO A 126 19.34 -4.55 20.40
N ASN A 127 18.98 -4.96 21.61
CA ASN A 127 17.87 -5.88 21.91
C ASN A 127 16.52 -5.18 22.21
N SER A 128 16.41 -3.86 22.04
CA SER A 128 15.21 -3.06 22.35
C SER A 128 14.72 -2.22 21.17
N ARG A 129 15.01 -2.65 19.93
CA ARG A 129 14.12 -2.31 18.82
C ARG A 129 12.77 -2.94 19.17
N GLN A 130 11.85 -2.14 19.70
CA GLN A 130 10.46 -2.57 19.83
C GLN A 130 9.95 -2.72 18.40
N ALA A 131 10.14 -3.91 17.84
CA ALA A 131 9.79 -4.21 16.48
C ALA A 131 8.30 -3.92 16.34
N SER A 132 7.93 -3.06 15.39
CA SER A 132 6.54 -2.78 15.06
C SER A 132 5.79 -4.11 14.95
N PRO A 133 4.59 -4.24 15.52
CA PRO A 133 3.88 -5.51 15.48
C PRO A 133 3.68 -5.97 14.03
N PRO A 134 3.69 -7.30 13.77
CA PRO A 134 3.50 -7.82 12.42
C PRO A 134 2.18 -7.32 11.81
N ASN A 135 2.24 -6.85 10.56
CA ASN A 135 1.08 -6.27 9.87
C ASN A 135 0.55 -7.25 8.82
N SER A 136 -0.79 -7.38 8.73
CA SER A 136 -1.48 -8.16 7.70
C SER A 136 -1.19 -7.66 6.28
N HIS A 137 -0.86 -6.38 6.18
CA HIS A 137 -0.78 -5.60 4.96
C HIS A 137 -2.04 -5.78 4.09
N LEU A 138 -3.23 -5.80 4.72
CA LEU A 138 -4.52 -6.02 4.05
C LEU A 138 -4.70 -5.17 2.78
N SER A 139 -4.21 -3.93 2.78
CA SER A 139 -4.24 -3.05 1.60
C SER A 139 -3.46 -3.60 0.40
N LEU A 140 -2.29 -4.22 0.62
CA LEU A 140 -1.50 -4.84 -0.44
C LEU A 140 -2.07 -6.19 -0.85
N LEU A 141 -2.55 -7.00 0.11
CA LEU A 141 -3.22 -8.27 -0.18
C LEU A 141 -4.44 -8.05 -1.08
N ALA A 142 -5.27 -7.06 -0.74
CA ALA A 142 -6.44 -6.69 -1.53
C ALA A 142 -6.09 -6.12 -2.90
N MET A 143 -4.98 -5.39 -3.01
CA MET A 143 -4.53 -4.83 -4.28
C MET A 143 -4.12 -5.92 -5.27
N VAL A 144 -3.31 -6.89 -4.82
CA VAL A 144 -2.88 -7.99 -5.67
C VAL A 144 -4.03 -8.94 -6.00
N ASP A 145 -4.94 -9.21 -5.05
CA ASP A 145 -6.18 -9.96 -5.35
C ASP A 145 -7.05 -9.24 -6.37
N CYS A 146 -7.20 -7.92 -6.27
CA CYS A 146 -7.93 -7.12 -7.25
C CYS A 146 -7.31 -7.21 -8.65
N TRP A 147 -5.99 -7.07 -8.77
CA TRP A 147 -5.29 -7.21 -10.05
C TRP A 147 -5.51 -8.60 -10.66
N ALA A 148 -5.38 -9.66 -9.86
CA ALA A 148 -5.62 -11.02 -10.31
C ALA A 148 -7.06 -11.24 -10.80
N ARG A 149 -8.06 -10.69 -10.08
CA ARG A 149 -9.48 -10.81 -10.43
C ARG A 149 -9.85 -10.10 -11.72
N LEU A 150 -9.15 -9.00 -12.04
CA LEU A 150 -9.38 -8.19 -13.24
C LEU A 150 -8.44 -8.52 -14.40
N GLY A 151 -7.52 -9.46 -14.22
CA GLY A 151 -6.49 -9.77 -15.22
C GLY A 151 -5.53 -8.61 -15.48
N ILE A 152 -5.34 -7.73 -14.50
CA ILE A 152 -4.43 -6.58 -14.62
C ILE A 152 -3.00 -7.06 -14.38
N LYS A 153 -2.12 -6.78 -15.34
CA LYS A 153 -0.69 -7.06 -15.24
C LYS A 153 0.09 -5.77 -14.95
N PRO A 154 0.43 -5.50 -13.67
CA PRO A 154 0.99 -4.21 -13.25
C PRO A 154 2.35 -3.89 -13.90
N PHE A 155 3.18 -4.89 -14.20
CA PHE A 155 4.50 -4.66 -14.81
C PHE A 155 4.42 -4.32 -16.31
N GLU A 156 3.48 -4.90 -17.05
CA GLU A 156 3.25 -4.48 -18.45
C GLU A 156 2.81 -3.00 -18.49
N HIS A 157 1.98 -2.57 -17.54
CA HIS A 157 1.57 -1.17 -17.43
C HIS A 157 2.70 -0.23 -16.98
N LEU A 158 3.68 -0.72 -16.21
CA LEU A 158 4.85 0.07 -15.83
C LEU A 158 5.71 0.43 -17.05
N ASP A 159 5.85 -0.48 -18.01
CA ASP A 159 6.67 -0.25 -19.20
C ASP A 159 6.07 0.80 -20.15
N LEU A 160 4.74 0.95 -20.14
CA LEU A 160 4.05 1.92 -21.00
C LEU A 160 4.05 3.36 -20.45
N ALA A 161 3.87 3.54 -19.13
CA ALA A 161 3.69 4.88 -18.55
C ALA A 161 3.83 4.91 -17.01
N ALA A 162 5.00 4.57 -16.46
CA ALA A 162 5.22 4.63 -15.01
C ALA A 162 5.48 6.06 -14.50
N THR A 163 4.56 6.61 -13.71
CA THR A 163 4.92 7.69 -12.78
C THR A 163 5.76 7.12 -11.63
N PRO A 164 6.68 7.89 -11.01
CA PRO A 164 7.48 7.40 -9.88
C PRO A 164 6.65 6.86 -8.70
N ILE A 165 5.47 7.44 -8.47
CA ILE A 165 4.52 6.97 -7.44
C ILE A 165 3.98 5.59 -7.79
N PHE A 166 3.58 5.37 -9.05
CA PHE A 166 3.04 4.08 -9.48
C PHE A 166 4.10 2.97 -9.39
N ARG A 167 5.35 3.29 -9.75
CA ARG A 167 6.50 2.39 -9.55
C ARG A 167 6.69 2.03 -8.07
N LEU A 168 6.61 3.00 -7.17
CA LEU A 168 6.71 2.76 -5.73
C LEU A 168 5.59 1.84 -5.20
N TRP A 169 4.34 2.05 -5.63
CA TRP A 169 3.20 1.20 -5.25
C TRP A 169 3.38 -0.25 -5.69
N ILE A 170 3.80 -0.48 -6.93
CA ILE A 170 4.04 -1.83 -7.43
C ILE A 170 5.26 -2.44 -6.74
N GLY A 171 6.30 -1.65 -6.49
CA GLY A 171 7.49 -2.11 -5.79
C GLY A 171 7.19 -2.63 -4.39
N VAL A 172 6.34 -1.98 -3.60
CA VAL A 172 5.99 -2.51 -2.26
C VAL A 172 5.13 -3.76 -2.32
N ALA A 173 4.28 -3.88 -3.34
CA ALA A 173 3.52 -5.10 -3.57
C ALA A 173 4.42 -6.26 -4.00
N GLU A 174 5.31 -6.02 -4.96
CA GLU A 174 6.33 -7.00 -5.37
C GLU A 174 7.19 -7.41 -4.17
N TYR A 175 7.64 -6.45 -3.37
CA TYR A 175 8.45 -6.71 -2.20
C TYR A 175 7.76 -7.68 -1.22
N LEU A 176 6.47 -7.48 -0.91
CA LEU A 176 5.71 -8.41 -0.06
C LEU A 176 5.54 -9.79 -0.72
N PHE A 177 5.15 -9.83 -2.00
CA PHE A 177 4.75 -11.07 -2.69
C PHE A 177 5.92 -11.89 -3.25
N ARG A 178 7.11 -11.31 -3.39
CA ARG A 178 8.30 -11.99 -3.90
C ARG A 178 8.84 -13.04 -2.93
N SER A 179 8.75 -12.78 -1.61
CA SER A 179 9.21 -13.70 -0.57
C SER A 179 8.04 -14.47 0.03
N GLU A 180 8.06 -15.80 -0.08
CA GLU A 180 7.04 -16.65 0.56
C GLU A 180 7.08 -16.51 2.09
N ALA A 181 8.26 -16.36 2.68
CA ALA A 181 8.40 -16.15 4.13
C ALA A 181 7.74 -14.84 4.59
N ARG A 182 7.95 -13.72 3.87
CA ARG A 182 7.28 -12.44 4.20
C ARG A 182 5.77 -12.52 3.99
N LEU A 183 5.35 -13.13 2.89
CA LEU A 183 3.93 -13.30 2.60
C LEU A 183 3.26 -14.15 3.69
N ASP A 184 3.87 -15.26 4.07
CA ASP A 184 3.37 -16.15 5.12
C ASP A 184 3.32 -15.48 6.49
N ALA A 185 4.31 -14.65 6.83
CA ALA A 185 4.27 -13.83 8.03
C ALA A 185 3.10 -12.83 8.02
N ALA A 186 2.82 -12.19 6.88
CA ALA A 186 1.68 -11.29 6.74
C ALA A 186 0.34 -12.04 6.85
N LEU A 187 0.22 -13.24 6.26
CA LEU A 187 -0.98 -14.08 6.40
C LEU A 187 -1.18 -14.57 7.84
N HIS A 188 -0.10 -14.93 8.53
CA HIS A 188 -0.14 -15.27 9.95
C HIS A 188 -0.61 -14.08 10.78
N ALA A 189 -0.04 -12.89 10.55
CA ALA A 189 -0.46 -11.66 11.20
C ALA A 189 -1.95 -11.36 10.96
N ALA A 190 -2.41 -11.56 9.73
CA ALA A 190 -3.81 -11.34 9.35
C ALA A 190 -4.80 -12.22 10.13
N LEU A 191 -4.39 -13.42 10.55
CA LEU A 191 -5.23 -14.35 11.29
C LEU A 191 -5.13 -14.14 12.80
N TYR A 192 -3.92 -13.99 13.32
CA TYR A 192 -3.65 -14.13 14.75
C TYR A 192 -3.29 -12.83 15.46
N GLU A 193 -2.79 -11.83 14.74
CA GLU A 193 -2.46 -10.54 15.35
C GLU A 193 -3.70 -9.65 15.43
N THR A 194 -3.77 -8.90 16.54
CA THR A 194 -4.89 -7.99 16.84
C THR A 194 -4.50 -6.52 16.79
N ALA A 195 -3.20 -6.21 16.80
CA ALA A 195 -2.68 -4.84 16.85
C ALA A 195 -3.25 -3.93 15.74
N HIS A 196 -3.36 -4.44 14.52
CA HIS A 196 -3.90 -3.69 13.36
C HIS A 196 -5.38 -3.99 13.08
N ARG A 197 -6.06 -4.86 13.84
CA ARG A 197 -7.39 -5.35 13.49
C ARG A 197 -8.45 -4.24 13.46
N SER A 198 -8.35 -3.29 14.39
CA SER A 198 -9.23 -2.12 14.42
C SER A 198 -9.04 -1.24 13.18
N ASP A 199 -7.78 -1.01 12.79
CA ASP A 199 -7.46 -0.24 11.58
C ASP A 199 -7.89 -0.98 10.31
N ASP A 200 -7.77 -2.30 10.27
CA ASP A 200 -8.22 -3.13 9.15
C ASP A 200 -9.74 -3.04 8.97
N LEU A 201 -10.51 -3.00 10.06
CA LEU A 201 -11.95 -2.75 10.02
C LEU A 201 -12.27 -1.39 9.42
N GLU A 202 -11.65 -0.32 9.96
CA GLU A 202 -11.84 1.04 9.45
C GLU A 202 -11.39 1.15 7.98
N PHE A 203 -10.36 0.41 7.58
CA PHE A 203 -9.89 0.33 6.21
C PHE A 203 -10.93 -0.31 5.29
N VAL A 204 -11.57 -1.41 5.69
CA VAL A 204 -12.66 -2.06 4.93
C VAL A 204 -13.87 -1.14 4.79
N VAL A 205 -14.25 -0.43 5.86
CA VAL A 205 -15.34 0.56 5.83
C VAL A 205 -14.99 1.70 4.89
N ALA A 206 -13.78 2.25 4.99
CA ALA A 206 -13.31 3.33 4.14
C ALA A 206 -13.26 2.92 2.66
N ALA A 207 -12.76 1.73 2.34
CA ALA A 207 -12.68 1.23 0.96
C ALA A 207 -14.06 1.14 0.30
N ARG A 208 -15.05 0.59 1.02
CA ARG A 208 -16.45 0.55 0.54
C ARG A 208 -17.04 1.94 0.37
N GLY A 209 -16.83 2.83 1.34
CA GLY A 209 -17.35 4.21 1.26
C GLY A 209 -16.75 5.01 0.09
N TRP A 210 -15.47 4.80 -0.24
CA TRP A 210 -14.87 5.41 -1.43
C TRP A 210 -15.42 4.81 -2.74
N SER A 211 -15.59 3.49 -2.81
CA SER A 211 -16.24 2.84 -3.96
C SER A 211 -17.65 3.39 -4.21
N GLN A 212 -18.47 3.52 -3.16
CA GLN A 212 -19.82 4.10 -3.25
C GLN A 212 -19.80 5.58 -3.67
N CYS A 213 -18.91 6.37 -3.07
CA CYS A 213 -18.76 7.79 -3.41
C CYS A 213 -18.47 7.98 -4.91
N ILE A 214 -17.57 7.14 -5.46
CA ILE A 214 -17.16 7.21 -6.87
C ILE A 214 -18.27 6.67 -7.78
N SER A 215 -18.99 5.63 -7.38
CA SER A 215 -20.08 5.07 -8.20
C SER A 215 -21.24 6.05 -8.38
N PHE A 216 -21.51 6.92 -7.40
CA PHE A 216 -22.48 8.00 -7.54
C PHE A 216 -22.04 9.12 -8.50
N GLY A 217 -20.73 9.24 -8.77
CA GLY A 217 -20.19 10.25 -9.69
C GLY A 217 -20.41 11.71 -9.27
N ASN A 218 -20.73 11.95 -7.99
CA ASN A 218 -20.96 13.29 -7.46
C ASN A 218 -19.65 13.93 -6.99
N PHE A 219 -19.21 14.97 -7.71
CA PHE A 219 -17.97 15.70 -7.41
C PHE A 219 -18.00 16.44 -6.07
N GLU A 220 -19.15 16.98 -5.64
CA GLU A 220 -19.24 17.69 -4.35
C GLU A 220 -19.14 16.70 -3.20
N LEU A 221 -19.82 15.54 -3.30
CA LEU A 221 -19.69 14.47 -2.31
C LEU A 221 -18.23 13.98 -2.21
N TYR A 222 -17.55 13.82 -3.35
CA TYR A 222 -16.14 13.46 -3.37
C TYR A 222 -15.29 14.51 -2.65
N LYS A 223 -15.50 15.80 -2.98
CA LYS A 223 -14.79 16.93 -2.38
C LYS A 223 -14.99 16.97 -0.87
N GLU A 224 -16.22 16.89 -0.37
CA GLU A 224 -16.51 16.90 1.07
C GLU A 224 -15.79 15.75 1.77
N ARG A 225 -15.91 14.52 1.26
CA ARG A 225 -15.24 13.34 1.83
C ARG A 225 -13.72 13.48 1.85
N PHE A 226 -13.13 13.99 0.76
CA PHE A 226 -11.70 14.21 0.63
C PHE A 226 -11.21 15.28 1.61
N MET A 227 -11.83 16.47 1.57
CA MET A 227 -11.42 17.62 2.36
C MET A 227 -11.60 17.39 3.85
N HIS A 228 -12.67 16.68 4.26
CA HIS A 228 -12.88 16.30 5.65
C HIS A 228 -11.73 15.42 6.18
N THR A 229 -11.27 14.45 5.39
CA THR A 229 -10.10 13.65 5.74
C THR A 229 -8.80 14.46 5.66
N ALA A 230 -8.66 15.34 4.66
CA ALA A 230 -7.46 16.16 4.48
C ALA A 230 -7.22 17.12 5.65
N ALA A 231 -8.28 17.74 6.18
CA ALA A 231 -8.21 18.68 7.29
C ALA A 231 -7.56 18.06 8.53
N PHE A 232 -7.82 16.78 8.80
CA PHE A 232 -7.18 16.06 9.90
C PHE A 232 -5.65 15.98 9.75
N PHE A 233 -5.14 15.79 8.52
CA PHE A 233 -3.71 15.65 8.25
C PHE A 233 -2.99 16.97 7.92
N GLU A 234 -3.69 18.10 7.89
CA GLU A 234 -3.17 19.38 7.39
C GLU A 234 -1.85 19.80 8.06
N SER A 235 -1.79 19.65 9.39
CA SER A 235 -0.60 19.94 10.19
C SER A 235 0.63 19.08 9.86
N ARG A 236 0.48 18.01 9.09
CA ARG A 236 1.55 17.07 8.70
C ARG A 236 1.99 17.23 7.25
N PHE A 237 1.29 18.03 6.44
CA PHE A 237 1.56 18.11 5.00
C PHE A 237 2.93 18.71 4.68
N GLU A 238 3.40 19.69 5.45
CA GLU A 238 4.70 20.32 5.17
C GLU A 238 5.85 19.32 5.33
N GLU A 239 5.89 18.62 6.46
CA GLU A 239 6.90 17.59 6.74
C GLU A 239 6.80 16.43 5.76
N ALA A 240 5.59 15.92 5.52
CA ALA A 240 5.36 14.80 4.62
C ALA A 240 5.74 15.10 3.18
N THR A 241 5.53 16.34 2.72
CA THR A 241 5.91 16.75 1.36
C THR A 241 7.44 16.75 1.20
N LYS A 242 8.18 17.20 2.22
CA LYS A 242 9.65 17.17 2.22
C LYS A 242 10.16 15.73 2.20
N VAL A 243 9.68 14.88 3.12
CA VAL A 243 10.10 13.47 3.24
C VAL A 243 9.72 12.66 1.99
N GLY A 244 8.48 12.79 1.52
CA GLY A 244 8.00 12.06 0.35
C GLY A 244 8.71 12.43 -0.95
N SER A 245 9.14 13.69 -1.11
CA SER A 245 9.93 14.12 -2.27
C SER A 245 11.35 13.55 -2.24
N ALA A 246 11.99 13.56 -1.07
CA ALA A 246 13.32 12.98 -0.89
C ALA A 246 13.32 11.46 -1.13
N MET A 247 12.27 10.76 -0.67
CA MET A 247 12.11 9.32 -0.90
C MET A 247 12.00 8.98 -2.39
N ILE A 248 11.18 9.72 -3.14
CA ILE A 248 11.03 9.48 -4.58
C ILE A 248 12.32 9.80 -5.33
N GLN A 249 13.03 10.86 -4.96
CA GLN A 249 14.32 11.18 -5.57
C GLN A 249 15.33 10.04 -5.36
N ALA A 250 15.48 9.54 -4.13
CA ALA A 250 16.40 8.45 -3.83
C ALA A 250 16.06 7.15 -4.59
N LEU A 251 14.77 6.89 -4.81
CA LEU A 251 14.32 5.75 -5.62
C LEU A 251 14.64 5.93 -7.11
N MET A 252 14.52 7.16 -7.63
CA MET A 252 14.87 7.46 -9.02
C MET A 252 16.38 7.32 -9.23
N ASP A 253 17.19 7.89 -8.34
CA ASP A 253 18.64 7.84 -8.40
C ASP A 253 19.16 6.39 -8.36
N SER A 254 18.58 5.55 -7.48
CA SER A 254 18.96 4.13 -7.40
C SER A 254 18.55 3.32 -8.63
N SER A 255 17.48 3.71 -9.33
CA SER A 255 17.10 3.05 -10.59
C SER A 255 18.01 3.45 -11.77
N THR A 256 18.45 4.71 -11.85
CA THR A 256 19.38 5.17 -12.90
C THR A 256 20.79 4.63 -12.76
N ASP A 257 21.27 4.42 -11.53
CA ASP A 257 22.55 3.75 -11.25
C ASP A 257 22.56 2.28 -11.66
N MET A 258 21.38 1.66 -11.83
CA MET A 258 21.27 0.28 -12.31
C MET A 258 21.28 0.19 -13.83
N ASP A 259 20.57 1.08 -14.52
CA ASP A 259 20.57 1.11 -15.99
C ASP A 259 22.00 1.38 -16.53
N THR A 260 22.77 2.22 -15.84
CA THR A 260 24.18 2.52 -16.19
C THR A 260 25.20 1.44 -15.83
N LYS A 261 24.85 0.44 -15.01
CA LYS A 261 25.71 -0.71 -14.69
C LYS A 261 25.34 -1.98 -15.46
N ALA A 262 24.18 -1.98 -16.12
CA ALA A 262 23.71 -3.08 -16.97
C ALA A 262 24.12 -2.91 -18.44
N ASP A 263 24.56 -1.71 -18.83
CA ASP A 263 25.26 -1.39 -20.09
C ASP A 263 26.80 -1.50 -19.94
#